data_AF-A0A8C1K1T3-F1
#
_entry.id   AF-A0A8C1K1T3-F1
#
_cell.length_a   1.000
_cell.length_b   1.000
_cell.length_c   1.000
_cell.angle_alpha   90.00
_cell.angle_beta   90.00
_cell.angle_gamma   90.00
#
_symmetry.space_group_name_H-M   'P 1'
#
loop_
_entity.id
_entity.type
_entity.pdbx_description
1 polymer ?
#
loop_
_entity_poly.entity_id
_entity_poly.type
_entity_poly.pdbx_seq_one_letter_code
_entity_poly.pdbx_strand_id
1 'polypeptide(L)'
;DAMAYSLDMDSSVLEPNNIKAFDSWLSTPIRPIVKKWSTTQEKNISEQLDAGIRYFDLRVAGKPESSDLFFYHGLYTTMTVKEGMTELEKWLGRHTKEVVILAFSHFKEMSADQHTDLTNFLKEHFKAKLCPKPQVPSLKDCWESGYQVILSYDNRSVDDPVLWPAIEYWWADKSDPKEVISYLNNQKQKGRPVGLFVAGLNLTFDGMDVHLYLTKSLKEKTMTAYPRLLDWVKEQHSGSDKESVNIIAGDFVGVNSFAQDIIQLNKADSGP
;
A
#
# COMPACT_ATOMS: atom_id res chain seq x y z
N ASP A 1 -1.26 1.27 3.24
CA ASP A 1 -2.01 1.90 2.14
C ASP A 1 -1.04 2.53 1.15
N ALA A 2 -1.59 3.18 0.12
CA ALA A 2 -0.88 3.94 -0.91
C ALA A 2 0.29 4.73 -0.32
N MET A 3 1.43 4.71 -1.02
CA MET A 3 2.68 5.37 -0.61
C MET A 3 2.69 6.87 -0.94
N ALA A 4 1.79 7.63 -0.33
CA ALA A 4 1.61 9.06 -0.57
C ALA A 4 2.05 9.93 0.64
N TYR A 5 3.35 9.97 0.92
CA TYR A 5 3.95 10.84 1.96
C TYR A 5 4.64 12.09 1.38
N SER A 6 5.03 12.07 0.12
CA SER A 6 5.81 13.13 -0.54
C SER A 6 5.05 13.77 -1.71
N LEU A 7 3.80 14.18 -1.50
CA LEU A 7 2.95 14.71 -2.57
C LEU A 7 3.43 16.06 -3.12
N ASP A 8 3.61 16.10 -4.44
CA ASP A 8 4.05 17.22 -5.27
C ASP A 8 2.87 18.18 -5.52
N MET A 9 2.93 19.33 -4.84
CA MET A 9 1.92 20.39 -4.92
C MET A 9 1.96 21.18 -6.24
N ASP A 10 3.08 21.11 -6.95
CA ASP A 10 3.25 21.79 -8.23
C ASP A 10 2.76 20.93 -9.40
N SER A 11 2.58 19.62 -9.15
CA SER A 11 2.04 18.66 -10.13
C SER A 11 0.54 18.81 -10.38
N SER A 12 0.11 18.32 -11.54
CA SER A 12 -1.31 18.22 -11.93
C SER A 12 -2.06 17.19 -11.07
N VAL A 13 -3.34 17.44 -10.83
CA VAL A 13 -4.22 16.48 -10.15
C VAL A 13 -4.50 15.27 -11.04
N LEU A 14 -4.25 14.07 -10.53
CA LEU A 14 -4.54 12.79 -11.17
C LEU A 14 -5.92 12.22 -10.78
N GLU A 15 -6.36 12.44 -9.55
CA GLU A 15 -7.64 11.98 -9.02
C GLU A 15 -8.22 12.92 -7.97
N PRO A 16 -9.56 12.91 -7.78
CA PRO A 16 -10.56 12.24 -8.62
C PRO A 16 -10.84 12.99 -9.94
N ASN A 17 -11.39 12.30 -10.96
CA ASN A 17 -11.53 12.83 -12.33
C ASN A 17 -12.36 14.12 -12.41
N ASN A 18 -13.39 14.25 -11.56
CA ASN A 18 -14.19 15.46 -11.46
C ASN A 18 -13.34 16.66 -11.01
N ILE A 19 -12.38 16.47 -10.10
CA ILE A 19 -11.47 17.54 -9.66
C ILE A 19 -10.37 17.78 -10.70
N LYS A 20 -9.84 16.72 -11.34
CA LYS A 20 -8.87 16.83 -12.46
C LYS A 20 -9.36 17.75 -13.57
N ALA A 21 -10.66 17.70 -13.90
CA ALA A 21 -11.26 18.57 -14.91
C ALA A 21 -11.25 20.06 -14.55
N PHE A 22 -11.21 20.41 -13.26
CA PHE A 22 -11.19 21.81 -12.77
C PHE A 22 -9.79 22.29 -12.35
N ASP A 23 -8.78 21.42 -12.29
CA ASP A 23 -7.42 21.78 -11.86
C ASP A 23 -6.83 22.92 -12.71
N SER A 24 -7.13 22.97 -14.01
CA SER A 24 -6.64 24.03 -14.91
C SER A 24 -7.24 25.42 -14.66
N TRP A 25 -8.40 25.51 -14.01
CA TRP A 25 -9.11 26.78 -13.76
C TRP A 25 -9.02 27.27 -12.31
N LEU A 26 -8.76 26.39 -11.34
CA LEU A 26 -8.79 26.67 -9.89
C LEU A 26 -7.65 25.97 -9.12
N SER A 27 -6.48 25.79 -9.73
CA SER A 27 -5.35 25.02 -9.18
C SER A 27 -4.91 25.46 -7.78
N THR A 28 -4.80 26.76 -7.52
CA THR A 28 -4.19 27.28 -6.28
C THR A 28 -4.99 26.96 -4.99
N PRO A 29 -6.33 27.12 -4.91
CA PRO A 29 -7.08 26.73 -3.71
C PRO A 29 -7.40 25.24 -3.60
N ILE A 30 -7.49 24.50 -4.71
CA ILE A 30 -7.94 23.10 -4.72
C ILE A 30 -6.82 22.13 -4.33
N ARG A 31 -5.58 22.35 -4.81
CA ARG A 31 -4.47 21.43 -4.55
C ARG A 31 -4.14 21.22 -3.06
N PRO A 32 -4.17 22.24 -2.18
CA PRO A 32 -3.96 22.04 -0.75
C PRO A 32 -5.02 21.14 -0.12
N ILE A 33 -6.25 21.22 -0.63
CA ILE A 33 -7.37 20.40 -0.19
C ILE A 33 -7.17 18.96 -0.66
N VAL A 34 -6.84 18.75 -1.94
CA VAL A 34 -6.53 17.41 -2.49
C VAL A 34 -5.38 16.79 -1.70
N LYS A 35 -4.29 17.52 -1.45
CA LYS A 35 -3.15 17.01 -0.65
C LYS A 35 -3.57 16.52 0.73
N LYS A 36 -4.48 17.21 1.43
CA LYS A 36 -4.95 16.81 2.77
C LYS A 36 -5.70 15.47 2.76
N TRP A 37 -6.35 15.12 1.65
CA TRP A 37 -7.08 13.85 1.52
C TRP A 37 -6.21 12.76 0.89
N SER A 38 -5.28 13.17 0.05
CA SER A 38 -4.36 12.31 -0.67
C SER A 38 -3.20 11.83 0.18
N THR A 39 -2.80 12.58 1.21
CA THR A 39 -1.71 12.17 2.11
C THR A 39 -2.21 11.02 2.98
N THR A 40 -1.60 9.84 2.82
CA THR A 40 -1.95 8.60 3.55
C THR A 40 -0.85 8.18 4.52
N GLN A 41 0.37 8.71 4.36
CA GLN A 41 1.52 8.40 5.21
C GLN A 41 2.32 9.67 5.50
N GLU A 42 3.01 9.73 6.63
CA GLU A 42 3.94 10.83 6.98
C GLU A 42 5.40 10.39 7.07
N LYS A 43 5.62 9.07 7.16
CA LYS A 43 6.95 8.45 7.23
C LYS A 43 7.43 8.08 5.84
N ASN A 44 8.72 8.26 5.59
CA ASN A 44 9.36 7.77 4.36
C ASN A 44 9.47 6.22 4.37
N ILE A 45 9.89 5.63 3.25
CA ILE A 45 9.99 4.16 3.10
C ILE A 45 10.80 3.52 4.23
N SER A 46 12.00 4.04 4.52
CA SER A 46 12.88 3.46 5.55
C SER A 46 12.27 3.57 6.94
N GLU A 47 11.65 4.70 7.26
CA GLU A 47 10.97 4.91 8.55
C GLU A 47 9.73 4.01 8.73
N GLN A 48 9.01 3.69 7.65
CA GLN A 48 7.92 2.71 7.67
C GLN A 48 8.45 1.30 7.89
N LEU A 49 9.55 0.93 7.21
CA LEU A 49 10.22 -0.35 7.42
C LEU A 49 10.72 -0.48 8.87
N ASP A 50 11.35 0.55 9.41
CA ASP A 50 11.81 0.58 10.81
C ASP A 50 10.64 0.53 11.81
N ALA A 51 9.46 1.03 11.43
CA ALA A 51 8.24 0.92 12.22
C ALA A 51 7.56 -0.47 12.15
N GLY A 52 8.11 -1.40 11.36
CA GLY A 52 7.61 -2.79 11.25
C GLY A 52 6.75 -3.08 10.03
N ILE A 53 6.61 -2.14 9.08
CA ILE A 53 5.82 -2.36 7.86
C ILE A 53 6.56 -3.25 6.87
N ARG A 54 5.89 -4.26 6.33
CA ARG A 54 6.44 -5.18 5.33
C ARG A 54 5.59 -5.32 4.07
N TYR A 55 4.43 -4.67 4.01
CA TYR A 55 3.58 -4.62 2.83
C TYR A 55 3.43 -3.18 2.35
N PHE A 56 3.61 -2.95 1.05
CA PHE A 56 3.49 -1.64 0.42
C PHE A 56 2.48 -1.70 -0.74
N ASP A 57 1.44 -0.87 -0.68
CA ASP A 57 0.55 -0.59 -1.82
C ASP A 57 1.17 0.53 -2.66
N LEU A 58 1.62 0.18 -3.86
CA LEU A 58 2.44 1.01 -4.75
C LEU A 58 1.67 1.36 -6.02
N ARG A 59 0.91 2.45 -5.97
CA ARG A 59 0.18 2.98 -7.12
C ARG A 59 1.12 3.81 -8.00
N VAL A 60 1.23 3.49 -9.29
CA VAL A 60 2.25 4.09 -10.17
C VAL A 60 1.63 4.85 -11.33
N ALA A 61 2.16 6.03 -11.61
CA ALA A 61 1.76 6.83 -12.76
C ALA A 61 2.96 7.33 -13.57
N GLY A 62 2.78 7.42 -14.89
CA GLY A 62 3.64 8.21 -15.77
C GLY A 62 3.28 9.70 -15.70
N LYS A 63 4.25 10.57 -15.98
CA LYS A 63 4.03 11.99 -16.22
C LYS A 63 4.20 12.26 -17.73
N PRO A 64 3.29 13.00 -18.40
CA PRO A 64 3.41 13.26 -19.84
C PRO A 64 4.75 13.88 -20.27
N GLU A 65 5.33 14.74 -19.43
CA GLU A 65 6.57 15.47 -19.70
C GLU A 65 7.83 14.79 -19.16
N SER A 66 7.75 13.53 -18.71
CA SER A 66 8.90 12.81 -18.15
C SER A 66 8.87 11.32 -18.50
N SER A 67 10.05 10.75 -18.73
CA SER A 67 10.24 9.30 -18.82
C SER A 67 10.13 8.61 -17.45
N ASP A 68 10.23 9.38 -16.35
CA ASP A 68 10.20 8.83 -15.00
C ASP A 68 8.78 8.47 -14.57
N LEU A 69 8.72 7.45 -13.71
CA LEU A 69 7.51 6.99 -13.07
C LEU A 69 7.50 7.43 -11.62
N PHE A 70 6.31 7.78 -11.13
CA PHE A 70 6.11 8.29 -9.79
C PHE A 70 5.05 7.47 -9.07
N PHE A 71 5.13 7.41 -7.74
CA PHE A 71 3.97 6.98 -6.96
C PHE A 71 2.91 8.09 -6.97
N TYR A 72 1.64 7.73 -6.77
CA TYR A 72 0.58 8.73 -6.69
C TYR A 72 -0.56 8.33 -5.77
N HIS A 73 -1.29 9.33 -5.30
CA HIS A 73 -2.62 9.19 -4.71
C HIS A 73 -3.30 10.55 -4.82
N GLY A 74 -4.18 10.75 -5.81
CA GLY A 74 -4.71 12.10 -6.16
C GLY A 74 -3.68 13.06 -6.78
N LEU A 75 -2.49 13.19 -6.19
CA LEU A 75 -1.34 13.94 -6.70
C LEU A 75 -0.16 12.98 -6.90
N TYR A 76 0.79 13.39 -7.73
CA TYR A 76 2.06 12.70 -7.86
C TYR A 76 2.89 12.86 -6.58
N THR A 77 3.75 11.89 -6.31
CA THR A 77 4.86 12.08 -5.37
C THR A 77 5.99 12.87 -6.02
N THR A 78 6.82 13.54 -5.21
CA THR A 78 8.06 14.18 -5.64
C THR A 78 9.16 13.14 -5.89
N MET A 79 9.07 12.00 -5.21
CA MET A 79 10.02 10.89 -5.33
C MET A 79 9.60 9.96 -6.46
N THR A 80 10.57 9.57 -7.30
CA THR A 80 10.34 8.60 -8.36
C THR A 80 10.22 7.17 -7.79
N VAL A 81 9.61 6.28 -8.57
CA VAL A 81 9.56 4.84 -8.23
C VAL A 81 10.97 4.27 -8.08
N LYS A 82 11.92 4.64 -8.96
CA LYS A 82 13.29 4.15 -8.93
C LYS A 82 14.04 4.59 -7.66
N GLU A 83 13.87 5.84 -7.24
CA GLU A 83 14.45 6.35 -5.99
C GLU A 83 13.88 5.58 -4.78
N GLY A 84 12.56 5.43 -4.70
CA GLY A 84 11.94 4.71 -3.58
C GLY A 84 12.38 3.24 -3.49
N MET A 85 12.46 2.54 -4.62
CA MET A 85 12.96 1.17 -4.66
C MET A 85 14.46 1.08 -4.34
N THR A 86 15.24 2.12 -4.65
CA THR A 86 16.65 2.22 -4.27
C THR A 86 16.81 2.38 -2.75
N GLU A 87 15.98 3.20 -2.10
CA GLU A 87 15.98 3.31 -0.63
C GLU A 87 15.59 1.99 0.04
N LEU A 88 14.56 1.32 -0.48
CA LEU A 88 14.10 0.04 0.03
C LEU A 88 15.17 -1.05 -0.09
N GLU A 89 15.84 -1.16 -1.25
CA GLU A 89 16.89 -2.15 -1.49
C GLU A 89 18.08 -1.98 -0.53
N LYS A 90 18.50 -0.73 -0.29
CA LYS A 90 19.54 -0.38 0.69
C LYS A 90 19.13 -0.77 2.11
N TRP A 91 17.85 -0.62 2.46
CA TRP A 91 17.34 -1.06 3.75
C TRP A 91 17.38 -2.59 3.87
N LEU A 92 16.93 -3.32 2.83
CA LEU A 92 16.98 -4.78 2.79
C LEU A 92 18.42 -5.33 2.91
N GLY A 93 19.40 -4.63 2.31
CA GLY A 93 20.83 -5.00 2.43
C GLY A 93 21.37 -4.94 3.87
N ARG A 94 20.74 -4.14 4.74
CA ARG A 94 21.09 -4.04 6.17
C ARG A 94 20.27 -4.99 7.05
N HIS A 95 19.21 -5.60 6.51
CA HIS A 95 18.25 -6.43 7.24
C HIS A 95 17.97 -7.73 6.48
N THR A 96 18.97 -8.60 6.41
CA THR A 96 19.00 -9.76 5.50
C THR A 96 17.92 -10.83 5.75
N LYS A 97 17.26 -10.81 6.91
CA LYS A 97 16.16 -11.72 7.24
C LYS A 97 14.77 -11.14 7.00
N GLU A 98 14.69 -9.87 6.61
CA GLU A 98 13.42 -9.20 6.38
C GLU A 98 12.94 -9.48 4.96
N VAL A 99 11.65 -9.79 4.85
CA VAL A 99 10.95 -10.02 3.58
C VAL A 99 9.85 -8.98 3.45
N VAL A 100 9.77 -8.34 2.28
CA VAL A 100 8.75 -7.35 1.96
C VAL A 100 7.88 -7.82 0.80
N ILE A 101 6.63 -7.35 0.81
CA ILE A 101 5.63 -7.56 -0.24
C ILE A 101 5.37 -6.20 -0.89
N LEU A 102 5.70 -6.09 -2.17
CA LEU A 102 5.55 -4.88 -2.96
C LEU A 102 4.42 -5.09 -3.96
N ALA A 103 3.30 -4.39 -3.76
CA ALA A 103 2.13 -4.50 -4.63
C ALA A 103 2.08 -3.32 -5.59
N PHE A 104 2.64 -3.49 -6.79
CA PHE A 104 2.53 -2.51 -7.87
C PHE A 104 1.18 -2.66 -8.57
N SER A 105 0.39 -1.59 -8.52
CA SER A 105 -1.02 -1.61 -8.93
C SER A 105 -1.47 -0.25 -9.46
N HIS A 106 -2.74 -0.17 -9.87
CA HIS A 106 -3.40 1.08 -10.25
C HIS A 106 -2.59 1.92 -11.25
N PHE A 107 -2.01 1.28 -12.26
CA PHE A 107 -1.15 1.96 -13.22
C PHE A 107 -1.92 3.04 -14.00
N LYS A 108 -1.36 4.25 -14.08
CA LYS A 108 -1.95 5.38 -14.81
C LYS A 108 -1.00 6.01 -15.80
N GLU A 109 -1.52 6.33 -16.99
CA GLU A 109 -0.78 7.10 -18.00
C GLU A 109 0.61 6.49 -18.31
N MET A 110 0.68 5.15 -18.30
CA MET A 110 1.89 4.39 -18.61
C MET A 110 1.78 3.73 -19.98
N SER A 111 2.81 3.87 -20.80
CA SER A 111 2.96 3.13 -22.05
C SER A 111 3.42 1.68 -21.80
N ALA A 112 3.27 0.82 -22.81
CA ALA A 112 3.78 -0.55 -22.76
C ALA A 112 5.31 -0.59 -22.58
N ASP A 113 6.03 0.35 -23.19
CA ASP A 113 7.49 0.49 -23.03
C ASP A 113 7.84 0.88 -21.59
N GLN A 114 7.09 1.80 -20.97
CA GLN A 114 7.30 2.16 -19.57
C GLN A 114 7.02 0.99 -18.60
N HIS A 115 6.02 0.14 -18.89
CA HIS A 115 5.81 -1.10 -18.13
C HIS A 115 7.00 -2.07 -18.28
N THR A 116 7.52 -2.21 -19.50
CA THR A 116 8.68 -3.05 -19.79
C THR A 116 9.93 -2.53 -19.08
N ASP A 117 10.18 -1.23 -19.14
CA ASP A 117 11.32 -0.59 -18.48
C ASP A 117 11.23 -0.70 -16.96
N LEU A 118 10.05 -0.50 -16.38
CA LEU A 118 9.84 -0.64 -14.95
C LEU A 118 10.08 -2.08 -14.48
N THR A 119 9.50 -3.06 -15.17
CA THR A 119 9.64 -4.48 -14.77
C THR A 119 11.08 -4.96 -14.93
N ASN A 120 11.79 -4.55 -16.00
CA ASN A 120 13.22 -4.83 -16.17
C ASN A 120 14.06 -4.17 -15.08
N PHE A 121 13.78 -2.90 -14.76
CA PHE A 121 14.44 -2.22 -13.64
C PHE A 121 14.23 -2.98 -12.33
N LEU A 122 12.99 -3.32 -11.95
CA LEU A 122 12.70 -4.01 -10.69
C LEU A 122 13.39 -5.36 -10.59
N LYS A 123 13.42 -6.12 -11.69
CA LYS A 123 14.12 -7.42 -11.79
C LYS A 123 15.62 -7.26 -11.59
N GLU A 124 16.24 -6.32 -12.29
CA GLU A 124 17.67 -6.07 -12.13
C GLU A 124 18.06 -5.36 -10.84
N HIS A 125 17.13 -4.65 -10.22
CA HIS A 125 17.39 -3.93 -8.98
C HIS A 125 17.37 -4.89 -7.78
N PHE A 126 16.41 -5.80 -7.72
CA PHE A 126 16.29 -6.76 -6.61
C PHE A 126 17.00 -8.10 -6.86
N LYS A 127 17.18 -8.51 -8.13
CA LYS A 127 17.92 -9.72 -8.55
C LYS A 127 17.54 -10.96 -7.73
N ALA A 128 18.53 -11.60 -7.12
CA ALA A 128 18.39 -12.81 -6.31
C ALA A 128 17.51 -12.63 -5.06
N LYS A 129 17.18 -11.39 -4.66
CA LYS A 129 16.24 -11.12 -3.57
C LYS A 129 14.78 -11.39 -3.98
N LEU A 130 14.47 -11.51 -5.27
CA LEU A 130 13.11 -11.76 -5.73
C LEU A 130 12.70 -13.21 -5.47
N CYS A 131 11.56 -13.39 -4.79
CA CYS A 131 10.93 -14.69 -4.64
C CYS A 131 10.14 -15.04 -5.91
N PRO A 132 10.38 -16.19 -6.56
CA PRO A 132 9.61 -16.65 -7.71
C PRO A 132 8.21 -17.18 -7.30
N LYS A 133 7.27 -17.17 -8.25
CA LYS A 133 5.94 -17.82 -8.15
C LYS A 133 6.07 -19.34 -8.44
N PRO A 134 5.09 -20.23 -8.17
CA PRO A 134 3.67 -19.95 -7.88
C PRO A 134 3.25 -20.07 -6.41
N GLN A 135 4.04 -20.71 -5.54
CA GLN A 135 3.62 -20.99 -4.17
C GLN A 135 4.15 -19.94 -3.21
N VAL A 136 3.27 -19.35 -2.39
CA VAL A 136 3.67 -18.40 -1.34
C VAL A 136 4.69 -19.09 -0.43
N PRO A 137 5.92 -18.56 -0.31
CA PRO A 137 6.99 -19.21 0.45
C PRO A 137 6.72 -19.11 1.95
N SER A 138 7.28 -20.03 2.73
CA SER A 138 7.47 -19.76 4.15
C SER A 138 8.61 -18.75 4.35
N LEU A 139 8.65 -18.07 5.51
CA LEU A 139 9.80 -17.23 5.85
C LEU A 139 11.11 -18.01 5.89
N LYS A 140 11.06 -19.29 6.31
CA LYS A 140 12.21 -20.18 6.30
C LYS A 140 12.75 -20.38 4.88
N ASP A 141 11.87 -20.67 3.92
CA ASP A 141 12.26 -20.86 2.51
C ASP A 141 12.88 -19.59 1.93
N CYS A 142 12.32 -18.42 2.30
CA CYS A 142 12.89 -17.13 1.92
C CYS A 142 14.31 -16.97 2.44
N TRP A 143 14.55 -17.23 3.73
CA TRP A 143 15.87 -17.09 4.34
C TRP A 143 16.91 -18.06 3.76
N GLU A 144 16.52 -19.31 3.53
CA GLU A 144 17.41 -20.33 2.95
C GLU A 144 17.77 -20.03 1.49
N SER A 145 16.85 -19.40 0.76
CA SER A 145 17.05 -19.04 -0.66
C SER A 145 17.60 -17.61 -0.85
N GLY A 146 17.70 -16.81 0.21
CA GLY A 146 18.09 -15.40 0.13
C GLY A 146 17.01 -14.47 -0.46
N TYR A 147 15.75 -14.92 -0.51
CA TYR A 147 14.64 -14.08 -0.97
C TYR A 147 14.26 -13.06 0.10
N GLN A 148 14.03 -11.82 -0.35
CA GLN A 148 13.59 -10.71 0.49
C GLN A 148 12.41 -9.94 -0.12
N VAL A 149 12.02 -10.20 -1.37
CA VAL A 149 11.00 -9.41 -2.08
C VAL A 149 10.00 -10.33 -2.78
N ILE A 150 8.73 -10.24 -2.38
CA ILE A 150 7.59 -10.74 -3.15
C ILE A 150 7.04 -9.55 -3.95
N LEU A 151 7.18 -9.60 -5.27
CA LEU A 151 6.86 -8.49 -6.17
C LEU A 151 5.57 -8.77 -6.95
N SER A 152 4.45 -8.21 -6.50
CA SER A 152 3.17 -8.24 -7.20
C SER A 152 3.10 -7.14 -8.24
N TYR A 153 2.64 -7.47 -9.45
CA TYR A 153 2.50 -6.52 -10.55
C TYR A 153 1.14 -6.71 -11.25
N ASP A 154 0.19 -5.81 -11.01
CA ASP A 154 -1.18 -5.90 -11.53
C ASP A 154 -1.28 -5.43 -13.00
N ASN A 155 -0.53 -6.08 -13.89
CA ASN A 155 -0.67 -5.94 -15.33
C ASN A 155 -0.67 -7.34 -15.96
N ARG A 156 -1.87 -7.80 -16.33
CA ARG A 156 -2.09 -9.14 -16.89
C ARG A 156 -1.39 -9.39 -18.23
N SER A 157 -0.93 -8.34 -18.91
CA SER A 157 -0.15 -8.48 -20.15
C SER A 157 1.30 -8.87 -19.91
N VAL A 158 1.78 -8.80 -18.65
CA VAL A 158 3.12 -9.21 -18.26
C VAL A 158 3.07 -10.60 -17.64
N ASP A 159 3.64 -11.60 -18.31
CA ASP A 159 3.86 -12.92 -17.73
C ASP A 159 5.36 -13.14 -17.50
N ASP A 160 5.74 -13.13 -16.23
CA ASP A 160 7.12 -13.32 -15.79
C ASP A 160 7.15 -14.24 -14.55
N PRO A 161 8.08 -15.21 -14.47
CA PRO A 161 8.20 -16.15 -13.34
C PRO A 161 8.44 -15.50 -11.97
N VAL A 162 8.99 -14.28 -11.92
CA VAL A 162 9.28 -13.58 -10.66
C VAL A 162 8.30 -12.45 -10.35
N LEU A 163 7.34 -12.18 -11.24
CA LEU A 163 6.27 -11.22 -11.00
C LEU A 163 5.00 -11.95 -10.57
N TRP A 164 4.60 -11.68 -9.33
CA TRP A 164 3.40 -12.23 -8.71
C TRP A 164 2.15 -11.57 -9.29
N PRO A 165 1.02 -12.31 -9.36
CA PRO A 165 -0.25 -11.71 -9.74
C PRO A 165 -0.69 -10.66 -8.71
N ALA A 166 -1.68 -9.86 -9.11
CA ALA A 166 -2.32 -8.90 -8.23
C ALA A 166 -2.76 -9.54 -6.91
N ILE A 167 -2.45 -8.86 -5.81
CA ILE A 167 -2.86 -9.26 -4.46
C ILE A 167 -4.27 -8.73 -4.22
N GLU A 168 -5.18 -9.61 -3.83
CA GLU A 168 -6.56 -9.22 -3.50
C GLU A 168 -6.57 -8.25 -2.32
N TYR A 169 -7.32 -7.15 -2.44
CA TYR A 169 -7.42 -6.12 -1.42
C TYR A 169 -8.87 -5.94 -0.99
N TRP A 170 -9.17 -6.32 0.24
CA TRP A 170 -10.47 -6.09 0.87
C TRP A 170 -10.58 -4.64 1.29
N TRP A 171 -11.09 -3.83 0.38
CA TRP A 171 -11.34 -2.42 0.58
C TRP A 171 -12.84 -2.17 0.76
N ALA A 172 -13.20 -1.66 1.93
CA ALA A 172 -14.60 -1.37 2.24
C ALA A 172 -15.14 -0.18 1.43
N ASP A 173 -14.27 0.76 1.05
CA ASP A 173 -14.63 2.06 0.47
C ASP A 173 -15.67 2.80 1.33
N LYS A 174 -15.36 2.96 2.62
CA LYS A 174 -16.28 3.56 3.61
C LYS A 174 -15.63 4.64 4.45
N SER A 175 -16.46 5.59 4.84
CA SER A 175 -16.11 6.73 5.69
C SER A 175 -16.24 6.42 7.19
N ASP A 176 -17.13 5.50 7.58
CA ASP A 176 -17.36 5.08 8.96
C ASP A 176 -16.53 3.82 9.29
N PRO A 177 -15.66 3.84 10.33
CA PRO A 177 -14.93 2.63 10.75
C PRO A 177 -15.81 1.45 11.15
N LYS A 178 -17.07 1.67 11.58
CA LYS A 178 -18.01 0.57 11.85
C LYS A 178 -18.39 -0.18 10.57
N GLU A 179 -18.60 0.56 9.47
CA GLU A 179 -18.90 -0.06 8.18
C GLU A 179 -17.67 -0.80 7.64
N VAL A 180 -16.45 -0.26 7.83
CA VAL A 180 -15.21 -0.97 7.51
C VAL A 180 -15.11 -2.29 8.26
N ILE A 181 -15.31 -2.29 9.59
CA ILE A 181 -15.27 -3.50 10.42
C ILE A 181 -16.35 -4.50 9.99
N SER A 182 -17.57 -4.03 9.75
CA SER A 182 -18.67 -4.88 9.28
C SER A 182 -18.34 -5.53 7.95
N TYR A 183 -17.73 -4.79 7.03
CA TYR A 183 -17.30 -5.31 5.73
C TYR A 183 -16.21 -6.37 5.90
N LEU A 184 -15.16 -6.10 6.69
CA LEU A 184 -14.06 -7.05 6.89
C LEU A 184 -14.54 -8.34 7.56
N ASN A 185 -15.43 -8.24 8.55
CA ASN A 185 -16.04 -9.42 9.18
C ASN A 185 -16.88 -10.24 8.20
N ASN A 186 -17.61 -9.58 7.29
CA ASN A 186 -18.34 -10.27 6.22
C ASN A 186 -17.39 -11.00 5.25
N GLN A 187 -16.25 -10.39 4.90
CA GLN A 187 -15.24 -11.06 4.05
C GLN A 187 -14.63 -12.27 4.74
N LYS A 188 -14.26 -12.17 6.02
CA LYS A 188 -13.77 -13.31 6.81
C LYS A 188 -14.74 -14.50 6.80
N GLN A 189 -16.05 -14.25 6.91
CA GLN A 189 -17.08 -15.30 6.89
C GLN A 189 -17.20 -16.02 5.54
N LYS A 190 -16.92 -15.34 4.43
CA LYS A 190 -16.88 -15.95 3.08
C LYS A 190 -15.70 -16.90 2.93
N GLY A 191 -14.66 -16.69 3.74
CA GLY A 191 -13.42 -17.47 3.75
C GLY A 191 -12.30 -16.77 3.02
N ARG A 192 -11.09 -17.24 3.28
CA ARG A 192 -9.87 -16.62 2.75
C ARG A 192 -9.58 -16.95 1.28
N PRO A 193 -9.10 -15.97 0.50
CA PRO A 193 -8.52 -16.17 -0.81
C PRO A 193 -7.32 -17.13 -0.79
N VAL A 194 -7.03 -17.73 -1.93
CA VAL A 194 -5.80 -18.51 -2.12
C VAL A 194 -4.62 -17.55 -2.25
N GLY A 195 -3.61 -17.72 -1.39
CA GLY A 195 -2.39 -16.91 -1.41
C GLY A 195 -2.49 -15.66 -0.52
N LEU A 196 -1.78 -14.59 -0.93
CA LEU A 196 -1.71 -13.33 -0.20
C LEU A 196 -2.97 -12.49 -0.44
N PHE A 197 -3.49 -11.83 0.60
CA PHE A 197 -4.63 -10.91 0.50
C PHE A 197 -4.63 -9.89 1.64
N VAL A 198 -5.14 -8.70 1.40
CA VAL A 198 -5.04 -7.58 2.33
C VAL A 198 -6.39 -7.27 2.95
N ALA A 199 -6.44 -7.21 4.28
CA ALA A 199 -7.52 -6.57 5.01
C ALA A 199 -7.18 -5.08 5.20
N GLY A 200 -7.84 -4.21 4.43
CA GLY A 200 -7.60 -2.77 4.46
C GLY A 200 -8.46 -2.04 5.49
N LEU A 201 -7.81 -1.33 6.42
CA LEU A 201 -8.47 -0.47 7.41
C LEU A 201 -8.74 0.96 6.88
N ASN A 202 -8.39 1.22 5.63
CA ASN A 202 -8.36 2.54 5.02
C ASN A 202 -9.76 3.12 4.89
N LEU A 203 -9.92 4.34 5.41
CA LEU A 203 -11.15 5.09 5.30
C LEU A 203 -11.15 5.91 4.02
N THR A 204 -12.33 6.09 3.45
CA THR A 204 -12.54 7.01 2.34
C THR A 204 -13.29 8.25 2.81
N PHE A 205 -13.20 9.33 2.05
CA PHE A 205 -14.13 10.44 2.22
C PHE A 205 -15.41 10.13 1.46
N ASP A 206 -16.55 10.28 2.14
CA ASP A 206 -17.85 10.15 1.49
C ASP A 206 -18.13 11.41 0.67
N GLY A 207 -18.38 11.24 -0.63
CA GLY A 207 -18.62 12.29 -1.62
C GLY A 207 -19.74 13.28 -1.27
N MET A 208 -20.61 12.94 -0.31
CA MET A 208 -21.77 13.77 0.03
C MET A 208 -21.51 14.83 1.12
N ASP A 209 -20.39 14.78 1.86
CA ASP A 209 -20.11 15.76 2.93
C ASP A 209 -19.01 16.76 2.53
N VAL A 210 -19.39 17.73 1.70
CA VAL A 210 -18.53 18.84 1.23
C VAL A 210 -17.89 19.61 2.40
N HIS A 211 -18.53 19.66 3.57
CA HIS A 211 -17.97 20.34 4.73
C HIS A 211 -16.79 19.57 5.33
N LEU A 212 -16.91 18.24 5.46
CA LEU A 212 -15.79 17.39 5.90
C LEU A 212 -14.59 17.53 4.96
N TYR A 213 -14.85 17.56 3.66
CA TYR A 213 -13.83 17.80 2.64
C TYR A 213 -13.05 19.10 2.92
N LEU A 214 -13.72 20.23 3.12
CA LEU A 214 -13.05 21.52 3.29
C LEU A 214 -12.28 21.67 4.62
N THR A 215 -12.72 20.98 5.67
CA THR A 215 -12.27 21.25 7.05
C THR A 215 -11.42 20.14 7.68
N LYS A 216 -11.46 18.92 7.14
CA LYS A 216 -10.76 17.75 7.73
C LYS A 216 -9.77 17.14 6.76
N SER A 217 -8.65 16.67 7.31
CA SER A 217 -7.67 15.83 6.60
C SER A 217 -7.98 14.34 6.76
N LEU A 218 -7.44 13.51 5.86
CA LEU A 218 -7.54 12.04 6.00
C LEU A 218 -6.93 11.61 7.33
N LYS A 219 -5.83 12.26 7.73
CA LYS A 219 -5.15 12.01 9.00
C LYS A 219 -6.07 12.18 10.20
N GLU A 220 -6.73 13.32 10.34
CA GLU A 220 -7.63 13.56 11.48
C GLU A 220 -8.74 12.51 11.56
N LYS A 221 -9.29 12.12 10.41
CA LYS A 221 -10.32 11.11 10.31
C LYS A 221 -9.80 9.74 10.74
N THR A 222 -8.68 9.30 10.18
CA THR A 222 -8.06 8.01 10.52
C THR A 222 -7.66 7.96 11.99
N MET A 223 -7.06 9.03 12.54
CA MET A 223 -6.70 9.09 13.96
C MET A 223 -7.91 8.95 14.88
N THR A 224 -9.05 9.56 14.52
CA THR A 224 -10.29 9.44 15.31
C THR A 224 -10.88 8.03 15.24
N ALA A 225 -10.70 7.34 14.11
CA ALA A 225 -11.19 5.99 13.92
C ALA A 225 -10.29 4.90 14.53
N TYR A 226 -8.99 5.19 14.66
CA TYR A 226 -7.99 4.20 15.01
C TYR A 226 -8.27 3.42 16.30
N PRO A 227 -8.75 4.01 17.42
CA PRO A 227 -9.06 3.25 18.62
C PRO A 227 -9.97 2.05 18.32
N ARG A 228 -11.04 2.27 17.56
CA ARG A 228 -12.00 1.23 17.17
C ARG A 228 -11.41 0.23 16.17
N LEU A 229 -10.64 0.71 15.20
CA LEU A 229 -9.99 -0.16 14.21
C LEU A 229 -8.93 -1.06 14.86
N LEU A 230 -8.20 -0.55 15.86
CA LEU A 230 -7.20 -1.32 16.59
C LEU A 230 -7.82 -2.36 17.54
N ASP A 231 -9.00 -2.08 18.11
CA ASP A 231 -9.75 -3.11 18.83
C ASP A 231 -10.05 -4.30 17.91
N TRP A 232 -10.49 -4.05 16.66
CA TRP A 232 -10.67 -5.11 15.67
C TRP A 232 -9.36 -5.82 15.31
N VAL A 233 -8.25 -5.09 15.15
CA VAL A 233 -6.93 -5.71 14.86
C VAL A 233 -6.54 -6.71 15.95
N LYS A 234 -6.74 -6.37 17.22
CA LYS A 234 -6.37 -7.22 18.36
C LYS A 234 -7.21 -8.50 18.47
N GLU A 235 -8.36 -8.55 17.82
CA GLU A 235 -9.21 -9.75 17.73
C GLU A 235 -8.77 -10.72 16.62
N GLN A 236 -7.82 -10.34 15.77
CA GLN A 236 -7.36 -11.19 14.68
C GLN A 236 -6.32 -12.22 15.16
N HIS A 237 -6.12 -13.27 14.38
CA HIS A 237 -5.12 -14.30 14.67
C HIS A 237 -4.43 -14.78 13.38
N SER A 238 -3.21 -15.27 13.52
CA SER A 238 -2.47 -15.92 12.44
C SER A 238 -3.00 -17.33 12.17
N GLY A 239 -2.39 -18.01 11.20
CA GLY A 239 -2.69 -19.41 10.87
C GLY A 239 -3.51 -19.60 9.60
N SER A 240 -3.88 -20.86 9.34
CA SER A 240 -4.54 -21.34 8.13
C SER A 240 -6.07 -21.39 8.23
N ASP A 241 -6.67 -20.96 9.35
CA ASP A 241 -8.11 -21.03 9.54
C ASP A 241 -8.89 -20.18 8.52
N LYS A 242 -10.14 -20.54 8.30
CA LYS A 242 -11.01 -19.91 7.30
C LYS A 242 -11.13 -18.39 7.51
N GLU A 243 -11.14 -17.95 8.76
CA GLU A 243 -11.36 -16.55 9.15
C GLU A 243 -10.06 -15.79 9.43
N SER A 244 -8.90 -16.45 9.48
CA SER A 244 -7.63 -15.77 9.71
C SER A 244 -7.29 -14.81 8.55
N VAL A 245 -6.61 -13.71 8.86
CA VAL A 245 -6.10 -12.74 7.87
C VAL A 245 -4.58 -12.88 7.74
N ASN A 246 -4.00 -12.56 6.57
CA ASN A 246 -2.54 -12.64 6.38
C ASN A 246 -1.84 -11.26 6.34
N ILE A 247 -2.44 -10.25 5.72
CA ILE A 247 -1.91 -8.88 5.69
C ILE A 247 -3.01 -7.95 6.17
N ILE A 248 -2.67 -7.06 7.11
CA ILE A 248 -3.53 -5.95 7.54
C ILE A 248 -2.83 -4.65 7.14
N ALA A 249 -3.53 -3.79 6.40
CA ALA A 249 -2.99 -2.51 5.93
C ALA A 249 -3.77 -1.33 6.53
N GLY A 250 -3.07 -0.24 6.79
CA GLY A 250 -3.65 1.00 7.34
C GLY A 250 -2.88 2.25 6.92
N ASP A 251 -3.41 3.40 7.30
CA ASP A 251 -2.85 4.74 7.02
C ASP A 251 -2.07 5.33 8.19
N PHE A 252 -1.12 6.21 7.92
CA PHE A 252 -0.34 6.95 8.91
C PHE A 252 0.37 6.03 9.92
N VAL A 253 1.16 5.09 9.41
CA VAL A 253 1.86 4.12 10.24
C VAL A 253 2.89 4.79 11.16
N GLY A 254 3.09 4.21 12.35
CA GLY A 254 4.08 4.67 13.32
C GLY A 254 3.66 5.87 14.19
N VAL A 255 2.38 6.24 14.18
CA VAL A 255 1.79 7.24 15.09
C VAL A 255 1.04 6.61 16.29
N ASN A 256 0.84 5.30 16.27
CA ASN A 256 0.16 4.51 17.29
C ASN A 256 0.72 3.07 17.32
N SER A 257 0.07 2.15 18.05
CA SER A 257 0.48 0.75 18.21
C SER A 257 0.18 -0.17 17.03
N PHE A 258 -0.34 0.34 15.90
CA PHE A 258 -0.86 -0.49 14.79
C PHE A 258 0.07 -1.62 14.37
N ALA A 259 1.33 -1.31 14.04
CA ALA A 259 2.28 -2.32 13.59
C ALA A 259 2.65 -3.30 14.72
N GLN A 260 2.79 -2.81 15.94
CA GLN A 260 3.15 -3.58 17.12
C GLN A 260 2.03 -4.54 17.53
N ASP A 261 0.77 -4.13 17.41
CA ASP A 261 -0.39 -4.97 17.68
C ASP A 261 -0.42 -6.14 16.66
N ILE A 262 -0.22 -5.86 15.36
CA ILE A 262 -0.14 -6.92 14.32
C ILE A 262 1.04 -7.85 14.54
N ILE A 263 2.23 -7.33 14.87
CA ILE A 263 3.41 -8.15 15.15
C ILE A 263 3.16 -9.07 16.35
N GLN A 264 2.43 -8.61 17.38
CA GLN A 264 2.10 -9.42 18.54
C GLN A 264 1.15 -10.58 18.21
N LEU A 265 0.25 -10.43 17.23
CA LEU A 265 -0.62 -11.53 16.79
C LEU A 265 0.17 -12.76 16.34
N ASN A 266 1.34 -12.54 15.73
CA ASN A 266 2.23 -13.62 15.26
C ASN A 266 3.02 -14.30 16.38
N LYS A 267 2.94 -13.81 17.63
CA LYS A 267 3.55 -14.44 18.82
C LYS A 267 2.56 -15.30 19.59
N ALA A 268 1.26 -15.07 19.43
CA ALA A 268 0.22 -15.76 20.20
C ALA A 268 0.07 -17.24 19.83
N ASP A 269 0.50 -17.63 18.62
CA ASP A 269 0.41 -19.01 18.10
C ASP A 269 1.66 -19.87 18.37
N SER A 270 2.63 -19.40 19.14
CA SER A 270 3.67 -20.29 19.69
C SER A 270 3.10 -21.06 20.90
N GLY A 271 2.13 -21.93 20.64
CA GLY A 271 1.79 -23.02 21.53
C GLY A 271 2.98 -23.99 21.66
N PRO A 272 3.11 -24.69 22.81
CA PRO A 272 4.23 -25.58 23.09
C PRO A 272 4.35 -26.75 22.10
#